data_AF-T0S0E5-F1
#
_entry.id   AF-T0S0E5-F1
#
_cell.length_a   1.000
_cell.length_b   1.000
_cell.length_c   1.000
_cell.angle_alpha   90.00
_cell.angle_beta   90.00
_cell.angle_gamma   90.00
#
_symmetry.space_group_name_H-M   'P 1'
#
loop_
_entity.id
_entity.type
_entity.pdbx_description
1 polymer ?
#
loop_
_entity_poly.entity_id
_entity_poly.type
_entity_poly.pdbx_seq_one_letter_code
_entity_poly.pdbx_strand_id
1 'polypeptide(L)'
;MIRKSLFATFILVNLSLNSLASDFEFSKEVPPLTAALLKENFLSKKITKTQIGTFNKLIAKNHGEILFLDEEIVKATLNHSKSLKKGYKVIDHKMYELLTQKVKTLPENMPFSKLIYKSLLQDLSELLTEPELKQFGAFQKKKLNKIDNKTRMFSRKVALLTPWIRLALSKESEILNDTLNEYSYEMYQRLVKILELTSRAYPKNLSDKKVFVQIKDQGLEKARKELKDLTFEVAPDPSPAYQAPSQLPQPVDDWVPVDETIIEDGVPLTKDELFPEPDPDYEAPKVLPKPVDNWE
;
A
#
# COMPACT_ATOMS: atom_id res chain seq x y z
N MET A 1 11.97 33.13 -28.66
CA MET A 1 10.74 32.38 -28.31
C MET A 1 11.00 30.94 -27.81
N ILE A 2 12.20 30.58 -27.30
CA ILE A 2 12.57 29.17 -26.99
C ILE A 2 12.72 28.87 -25.48
N ARG A 3 12.61 29.87 -24.59
CA ARG A 3 12.88 29.66 -23.14
C ARG A 3 11.74 29.04 -22.32
N LYS A 4 10.50 28.98 -22.83
CA LYS A 4 9.36 28.40 -22.07
C LYS A 4 9.29 26.87 -22.15
N SER A 5 9.80 26.26 -23.21
CA SER A 5 9.76 24.80 -23.42
C SER A 5 10.75 24.04 -22.55
N LEU A 6 11.94 24.61 -22.31
CA LEU A 6 12.98 24.01 -21.46
C LEU A 6 12.61 24.03 -19.96
N PHE A 7 11.84 25.02 -19.51
CA PHE A 7 11.42 25.11 -18.11
C PHE A 7 10.33 24.09 -17.77
N ALA A 8 9.37 23.87 -18.68
CA ALA A 8 8.33 22.85 -18.52
C ALA A 8 8.91 21.42 -18.53
N THR A 9 9.91 21.16 -19.38
CA THR A 9 10.61 19.87 -19.40
C THR A 9 11.48 19.67 -18.16
N PHE A 10 12.13 20.70 -17.63
CA PHE A 10 12.91 20.59 -16.39
C PHE A 10 12.02 20.34 -15.15
N ILE A 11 10.82 20.92 -15.10
CA ILE A 11 9.83 20.67 -14.05
C ILE A 11 9.25 19.24 -14.16
N LEU A 12 8.91 18.78 -15.37
CA LEU A 12 8.42 17.41 -15.59
C LEU A 12 9.48 16.34 -15.27
N VAL A 13 10.74 16.59 -15.62
CA VAL A 13 11.86 15.68 -15.31
C VAL A 13 12.14 15.64 -13.80
N ASN A 14 12.12 16.79 -13.10
CA ASN A 14 12.30 16.82 -11.65
C ASN A 14 11.09 16.28 -10.85
N LEU A 15 9.86 16.44 -11.35
CA LEU A 15 8.68 15.81 -10.78
C LEU A 15 8.74 14.28 -10.92
N SER A 16 9.26 13.77 -12.04
CA SER A 16 9.45 12.32 -12.25
C SER A 16 10.61 11.71 -11.45
N LEU A 17 11.63 12.50 -11.12
CA LEU A 17 12.78 12.06 -10.30
C LEU A 17 12.47 12.10 -8.79
N ASN A 18 11.57 12.99 -8.34
CA ASN A 18 11.13 13.06 -6.94
C ASN A 18 9.83 12.29 -6.63
N SER A 19 9.13 11.73 -7.63
CA SER A 19 7.89 10.97 -7.43
C SER A 19 8.07 9.60 -6.77
N LEU A 20 9.28 9.26 -6.34
CA LEU A 20 9.61 7.99 -5.69
C LEU A 20 9.98 8.13 -4.20
N ALA A 21 10.09 9.35 -3.67
CA ALA A 21 10.24 9.57 -2.25
C ALA A 21 8.86 9.46 -1.58
N SER A 22 8.36 8.24 -1.43
CA SER A 22 7.21 7.95 -0.58
C SER A 22 7.67 7.88 0.87
N ASP A 23 7.29 8.87 1.68
CA ASP A 23 7.55 8.85 3.11
C ASP A 23 6.49 8.04 3.83
N PHE A 24 6.94 7.22 4.77
CA PHE A 24 6.07 6.45 5.65
C PHE A 24 5.98 7.15 6.99
N GLU A 25 4.76 7.48 7.40
CA GLU A 25 4.45 7.90 8.75
C GLU A 25 3.64 6.79 9.44
N PHE A 26 4.20 6.25 10.51
CA PHE A 26 3.57 5.24 11.34
C PHE A 26 3.09 5.88 12.63
N SER A 27 1.88 5.53 13.07
CA SER A 27 1.43 5.89 14.41
C SER A 27 2.29 5.17 15.46
N LYS A 28 2.39 5.73 16.67
CA LYS A 28 3.16 5.14 17.78
C LYS A 28 2.69 3.74 18.19
N GLU A 29 1.49 3.36 17.78
CA GLU A 29 0.88 2.07 18.10
C GLU A 29 1.34 0.97 17.16
N VAL A 30 1.80 1.31 15.94
CA VAL A 30 2.29 0.31 14.99
C VAL A 30 3.63 -0.21 15.49
N PRO A 31 3.73 -1.53 15.77
CA PRO A 31 4.98 -2.11 16.23
C PRO A 31 6.11 -1.98 15.20
N PRO A 32 7.37 -1.91 15.64
CA PRO A 32 8.50 -1.60 14.76
C PRO A 32 8.78 -2.67 13.71
N LEU A 33 8.61 -3.98 14.01
CA LEU A 33 8.83 -5.02 12.99
C LEU A 33 7.72 -4.99 11.94
N THR A 34 6.47 -4.79 12.38
CA THR A 34 5.31 -4.60 11.49
C THR A 34 5.49 -3.38 10.58
N ALA A 35 5.97 -2.25 11.12
CA ALA A 35 6.26 -1.06 10.33
C ALA A 35 7.34 -1.32 9.28
N ALA A 36 8.43 -1.99 9.66
CA ALA A 36 9.49 -2.37 8.72
C ALA A 36 9.00 -3.33 7.63
N LEU A 37 8.15 -4.30 7.99
CA LEU A 37 7.56 -5.25 7.05
C LEU A 37 6.72 -4.55 5.98
N LEU A 38 5.84 -3.64 6.40
CA LEU A 38 5.01 -2.86 5.48
C LEU A 38 5.87 -1.97 4.57
N LYS A 39 6.89 -1.33 5.13
CA LYS A 39 7.81 -0.48 4.36
C LYS A 39 8.57 -1.30 3.32
N GLU A 40 9.11 -2.45 3.68
CA GLU A 40 9.81 -3.35 2.75
C GLU A 40 8.91 -3.84 1.61
N ASN A 41 7.70 -4.30 1.94
CA ASN A 41 6.75 -4.78 0.94
C ASN A 41 6.30 -3.67 -0.02
N PHE A 42 6.21 -2.42 0.45
CA PHE A 42 5.84 -1.30 -0.40
C PHE A 42 7.00 -0.83 -1.28
N LEU A 43 8.22 -0.72 -0.72
CA LEU A 43 9.42 -0.33 -1.47
C LEU A 43 9.79 -1.38 -2.53
N SER A 44 9.52 -2.66 -2.25
CA SER A 44 9.65 -3.76 -3.23
C SER A 44 8.49 -3.84 -4.23
N LYS A 45 7.51 -2.92 -4.16
CA LYS A 45 6.30 -2.86 -4.99
C LYS A 45 5.42 -4.12 -4.93
N LYS A 46 5.56 -4.93 -3.88
CA LYS A 46 4.73 -6.12 -3.63
C LYS A 46 3.35 -5.75 -3.07
N ILE A 47 3.25 -4.60 -2.40
CA ILE A 47 1.97 -4.05 -1.94
C ILE A 47 1.70 -2.65 -2.50
N THR A 48 0.42 -2.34 -2.68
CA THR A 48 -0.07 -1.06 -3.21
C THR A 48 -0.57 -0.13 -2.10
N LYS A 49 -0.78 1.15 -2.43
CA LYS A 49 -1.42 2.13 -1.52
C LYS A 49 -2.81 1.66 -1.06
N THR A 50 -3.57 0.98 -1.93
CA THR A 50 -4.91 0.46 -1.60
C THR A 50 -4.86 -0.66 -0.58
N GLN A 51 -3.89 -1.57 -0.68
CA GLN A 51 -3.67 -2.64 0.28
C GLN A 51 -3.25 -2.13 1.67
N ILE A 52 -2.47 -1.04 1.72
CA ILE A 52 -2.17 -0.35 2.98
C ILE A 52 -3.43 0.32 3.56
N GLY A 53 -4.30 0.87 2.71
CA GLY A 53 -5.63 1.36 3.11
C GLY A 53 -6.50 0.25 3.72
N THR A 54 -6.50 -0.95 3.14
CA THR A 54 -7.19 -2.13 3.70
C THR A 54 -6.59 -2.54 5.04
N PHE A 55 -5.26 -2.58 5.14
CA PHE A 55 -4.57 -2.90 6.38
C PHE A 55 -4.94 -1.93 7.52
N ASN A 56 -4.97 -0.62 7.25
CA ASN A 56 -5.43 0.40 8.20
C ASN A 56 -6.87 0.16 8.66
N LYS A 57 -7.78 -0.18 7.74
CA LYS A 57 -9.18 -0.50 8.09
C LYS A 57 -9.27 -1.72 8.99
N LEU A 58 -8.46 -2.75 8.74
CA LEU A 58 -8.43 -3.95 9.55
C LEU A 58 -7.86 -3.66 10.95
N ILE A 59 -6.81 -2.87 11.06
CA ILE A 59 -6.28 -2.45 12.37
C ILE A 59 -7.31 -1.63 13.15
N ALA A 60 -7.98 -0.67 12.51
CA ALA A 60 -8.99 0.15 13.17
C ALA A 60 -10.12 -0.69 13.77
N LYS A 61 -10.50 -1.80 13.11
CA LYS A 61 -11.48 -2.77 13.63
C LYS A 61 -10.99 -3.58 14.84
N ASN A 62 -9.68 -3.68 15.04
CA ASN A 62 -9.07 -4.36 16.17
C ASN A 62 -8.81 -3.41 17.36
N HIS A 63 -9.52 -2.28 17.45
CA HIS A 63 -9.42 -1.33 18.57
C HIS A 63 -8.01 -0.74 18.80
N GLY A 64 -7.08 -0.91 17.86
CA GLY A 64 -5.68 -0.50 18.04
C GLY A 64 -4.85 -1.46 18.89
N GLU A 65 -5.39 -2.61 19.32
CA GLU A 65 -4.59 -3.68 19.93
C GLU A 65 -3.84 -4.43 18.82
N ILE A 66 -2.62 -3.99 18.53
CA ILE A 66 -1.81 -4.52 17.41
C ILE A 66 -0.42 -5.01 17.83
N LEU A 67 -0.11 -4.98 19.13
CA LEU A 67 1.19 -5.44 19.65
C LEU A 67 1.47 -6.92 19.35
N PHE A 68 0.42 -7.73 19.27
CA PHE A 68 0.54 -9.17 18.96
C PHE A 68 1.09 -9.44 17.54
N LEU A 69 1.04 -8.46 16.63
CA LEU A 69 1.51 -8.66 15.25
C LEU A 69 3.01 -8.96 15.19
N ASP A 70 3.81 -8.28 16.00
CA ASP A 70 5.26 -8.54 16.07
C ASP A 70 5.55 -9.93 16.67
N GLU A 71 4.77 -10.37 17.65
CA GLU A 71 4.88 -11.74 18.17
C GLU A 71 4.57 -12.78 17.08
N GLU A 72 3.55 -12.54 16.26
CA GLU A 72 3.20 -13.42 15.15
C GLU A 72 4.26 -13.44 14.06
N ILE A 73 4.89 -12.29 13.76
CA ILE A 73 6.07 -12.21 12.88
C ILE A 73 7.20 -13.07 13.45
N VAL A 74 7.54 -12.93 14.73
CA VAL A 74 8.63 -13.69 15.35
C VAL A 74 8.34 -15.19 15.33
N LYS A 75 7.13 -15.60 15.75
CA LYS A 75 6.70 -17.02 15.69
C LYS A 75 6.77 -17.56 14.27
N ALA A 76 6.33 -16.79 13.27
CA ALA A 76 6.38 -17.20 11.87
C ALA A 76 7.82 -17.32 11.37
N THR A 77 8.70 -16.38 11.71
CA THR A 77 10.13 -16.39 11.36
C THR A 77 10.84 -17.62 11.93
N LEU A 78 10.59 -17.92 13.20
CA LEU A 78 11.14 -19.10 13.85
C LEU A 78 10.57 -20.40 13.26
N ASN A 79 9.30 -20.43 12.88
CA ASN A 79 8.72 -21.61 12.25
C ASN A 79 9.20 -21.82 10.81
N HIS A 80 9.40 -20.74 10.05
CA HIS A 80 9.96 -20.79 8.69
C HIS A 80 11.38 -21.36 8.69
N SER A 81 12.15 -21.19 9.78
CA SER A 81 13.45 -21.86 9.91
C SER A 81 13.37 -23.40 9.73
N LYS A 82 12.23 -24.02 10.04
CA LYS A 82 12.03 -25.47 9.93
C LYS A 82 11.85 -25.93 8.48
N SER A 83 11.33 -25.08 7.60
CA SER A 83 11.16 -25.39 6.16
C SER A 83 12.45 -25.14 5.37
N LEU A 84 13.35 -24.30 5.87
CA LEU A 84 14.66 -24.07 5.28
C LEU A 84 15.56 -25.32 5.36
N LYS A 85 16.45 -25.50 4.38
CA LYS A 85 17.33 -26.68 4.29
C LYS A 85 18.20 -26.82 5.55
N LYS A 86 17.90 -27.85 6.35
CA LYS A 86 18.70 -28.25 7.51
C LYS A 86 20.11 -28.65 7.05
N GLY A 87 21.11 -28.15 7.75
CA GLY A 87 22.51 -28.51 7.52
C GLY A 87 23.36 -27.83 8.56
N TYR A 88 24.16 -28.62 9.28
CA TYR A 88 24.98 -28.10 10.36
C TYR A 88 26.22 -27.41 9.78
N LYS A 89 26.30 -26.08 9.93
CA LYS A 89 27.58 -25.37 9.93
C LYS A 89 28.05 -25.27 11.38
N VAL A 90 29.35 -25.41 11.58
CA VAL A 90 29.99 -25.08 12.85
C VAL A 90 29.78 -23.59 13.08
N ILE A 91 29.28 -23.23 14.26
CA ILE A 91 29.20 -21.82 14.66
C ILE A 91 30.59 -21.39 15.07
N ASP A 92 31.19 -20.48 14.30
CA ASP A 92 32.49 -19.89 14.58
C ASP A 92 32.48 -18.37 14.32
N HIS A 93 33.55 -17.70 14.73
CA HIS A 93 33.70 -16.26 14.56
C HIS A 93 33.78 -15.88 13.07
N LYS A 94 34.40 -16.73 12.24
CA LYS A 94 34.48 -16.53 10.78
C LYS A 94 33.09 -16.47 10.14
N MET A 95 32.18 -17.34 10.55
CA MET A 95 30.79 -17.32 10.08
C MET A 95 30.07 -16.04 10.49
N TYR A 96 30.32 -15.54 11.71
CA TYR A 96 29.78 -14.26 12.17
C TYR A 96 30.26 -13.09 11.32
N GLU A 97 31.55 -13.02 11.00
CA GLU A 97 32.12 -11.98 10.12
C GLU A 97 31.53 -12.04 8.71
N LEU A 98 31.46 -13.23 8.12
CA LEU A 98 30.88 -13.44 6.78
C LEU A 98 29.41 -13.01 6.72
N LEU A 99 28.63 -13.39 7.74
CA LEU A 99 27.24 -12.98 7.85
C LEU A 99 27.12 -11.46 8.01
N THR A 100 27.96 -10.85 8.84
CA THR A 100 27.99 -9.40 9.03
C THR A 100 28.25 -8.65 7.73
N GLN A 101 29.18 -9.12 6.90
CA GLN A 101 29.43 -8.55 5.58
C GLN A 101 28.21 -8.69 4.67
N LYS A 102 27.61 -9.88 4.59
CA LYS A 102 26.41 -10.12 3.77
C LYS A 102 25.23 -9.24 4.18
N VAL A 103 25.01 -9.06 5.48
CA VAL A 103 23.92 -8.21 5.99
C VAL A 103 24.16 -6.73 5.66
N LYS A 104 25.41 -6.27 5.69
CA LYS A 104 25.76 -4.91 5.23
C LYS A 104 25.52 -4.72 3.74
N THR A 105 25.71 -5.75 2.93
CA THR A 105 25.47 -5.70 1.47
C THR A 105 23.99 -5.78 1.08
N LEU A 106 23.06 -6.00 2.02
CA LEU A 106 21.64 -6.05 1.70
C LEU A 106 21.13 -4.70 1.17
N PRO A 107 20.25 -4.69 0.16
CA PRO A 107 19.65 -3.46 -0.39
C PRO A 107 18.97 -2.57 0.65
N GLU A 108 18.97 -1.25 0.44
CA GLU A 108 18.31 -0.28 1.33
C GLU A 108 16.79 -0.41 1.36
N ASN A 109 16.18 -0.91 0.28
CA ASN A 109 14.75 -1.18 0.20
C ASN A 109 14.29 -2.40 1.01
N MET A 110 15.18 -3.05 1.77
CA MET A 110 14.89 -4.23 2.62
C MET A 110 15.04 -3.97 4.13
N PRO A 111 14.27 -3.02 4.71
CA PRO A 111 14.38 -2.69 6.13
C PRO A 111 13.95 -3.83 7.07
N PHE A 112 12.96 -4.64 6.70
CA PHE A 112 12.46 -5.75 7.52
C PHE A 112 13.47 -6.89 7.58
N SER A 113 13.94 -7.33 6.42
CA SER A 113 14.97 -8.37 6.30
C SER A 113 16.25 -7.96 7.02
N LYS A 114 16.66 -6.68 6.92
CA LYS A 114 17.80 -6.15 7.69
C LYS A 114 17.59 -6.22 9.19
N LEU A 115 16.38 -5.94 9.69
CA LEU A 115 16.07 -6.06 11.13
C LEU A 115 16.16 -7.51 11.59
N ILE A 116 15.57 -8.46 10.86
CA ILE A 116 15.68 -9.89 11.19
C ILE A 116 17.14 -10.30 11.29
N TYR A 117 17.95 -10.00 10.27
CA TYR A 117 19.35 -10.41 10.27
C TYR A 117 20.21 -9.70 11.31
N LYS A 118 19.88 -8.45 11.68
CA LYS A 118 20.54 -7.77 12.81
C LYS A 118 20.24 -8.48 14.13
N SER A 119 18.99 -8.88 14.37
CA SER A 119 18.63 -9.67 15.54
C SER A 119 19.31 -11.04 15.53
N LEU A 120 19.35 -11.73 14.39
CA LEU A 120 20.08 -12.99 14.25
C LEU A 120 21.58 -12.84 14.50
N LEU A 121 22.19 -11.73 14.10
CA LEU A 121 23.59 -11.43 14.38
C LEU A 121 23.84 -11.18 15.87
N GLN A 122 22.92 -10.49 16.54
CA GLN A 122 22.97 -10.33 18.00
C GLN A 122 22.88 -11.69 18.69
N ASP A 123 21.89 -12.51 18.36
CA ASP A 123 21.73 -13.85 18.93
C ASP A 123 22.98 -14.73 18.67
N LEU A 124 23.55 -14.65 17.47
CA LEU A 124 24.77 -15.37 17.12
C LEU A 124 25.97 -14.89 17.96
N SER A 125 26.09 -13.59 18.21
CA SER A 125 27.15 -13.04 19.06
C SER A 125 27.03 -13.53 20.50
N GLU A 126 25.80 -13.58 21.04
CA GLU A 126 25.54 -14.11 22.38
C GLU A 126 25.94 -15.59 22.45
N LEU A 127 25.54 -16.41 21.47
CA LEU A 127 25.91 -17.84 21.40
C LEU A 127 27.42 -18.07 21.30
N LEU A 128 28.17 -17.17 20.66
CA LEU A 128 29.63 -17.26 20.57
C LEU A 128 30.31 -16.99 21.91
N THR A 129 29.65 -16.23 22.80
CA THR A 129 30.17 -15.90 24.14
C THR A 129 29.75 -16.90 25.22
N GLU A 130 28.70 -17.70 24.99
CA GLU A 130 28.20 -18.67 25.96
C GLU A 130 29.24 -19.80 26.25
N PRO A 131 29.47 -20.17 27.52
CA PRO A 131 30.44 -21.20 27.90
C PRO A 131 30.07 -22.59 27.35
N GLU A 132 28.79 -22.85 27.11
CA GLU A 132 28.24 -24.07 26.53
C GLU A 132 28.75 -24.35 25.11
N LEU A 133 29.29 -23.35 24.40
CA LEU A 133 29.84 -23.50 23.05
C LEU A 133 30.91 -24.59 22.97
N LYS A 134 31.81 -24.67 23.98
CA LYS A 134 32.88 -25.68 24.02
C LYS A 134 32.31 -27.09 24.17
N GLN A 135 31.31 -27.25 25.03
CA GLN A 135 30.64 -28.53 25.26
C GLN A 135 29.84 -28.96 24.02
N PHE A 136 29.16 -28.01 23.38
CA PHE A 136 28.46 -28.21 22.13
C PHE A 136 29.41 -28.63 21.00
N GLY A 137 30.56 -27.97 20.85
CA GLY A 137 31.58 -28.35 19.87
C GLY A 137 32.14 -29.75 20.11
N ALA A 138 32.37 -30.13 21.36
CA ALA A 138 32.78 -31.50 21.72
C ALA A 138 31.67 -32.53 21.41
N PHE A 139 30.41 -32.19 21.69
CA PHE A 139 29.24 -33.00 21.34
C PHE A 139 29.15 -33.24 19.84
N GLN A 140 29.31 -32.19 19.01
CA GLN A 140 29.28 -32.30 17.56
C GLN A 140 30.36 -33.26 17.02
N LYS A 141 31.58 -33.18 17.56
CA LYS A 141 32.72 -34.01 17.12
C LYS A 141 32.61 -35.46 17.58
N LYS A 142 32.15 -35.70 18.82
CA LYS A 142 32.17 -37.02 19.47
C LYS A 142 30.87 -37.81 19.33
N LYS A 143 29.79 -37.22 18.79
CA LYS A 143 28.45 -37.84 18.67
C LYS A 143 27.99 -38.50 19.99
N LEU A 144 28.16 -37.82 21.11
CA LEU A 144 27.83 -38.37 22.43
C LEU A 144 26.31 -38.57 22.56
N ASN A 145 25.88 -39.77 22.95
CA ASN A 145 24.46 -40.11 23.11
C ASN A 145 23.80 -39.48 24.34
N LYS A 146 24.58 -39.04 25.34
CA LYS A 146 24.09 -38.35 26.54
C LYS A 146 24.63 -36.92 26.56
N ILE A 147 23.70 -35.96 26.60
CA ILE A 147 23.98 -34.53 26.62
C ILE A 147 23.27 -33.93 27.83
N ASP A 148 23.95 -33.04 28.54
CA ASP A 148 23.35 -32.25 29.62
C ASP A 148 22.20 -31.35 29.10
N ASN A 149 21.25 -31.00 29.98
CA ASN A 149 20.09 -30.19 29.62
C ASN A 149 20.51 -28.81 29.09
N LYS A 150 21.57 -28.20 29.65
CA LYS A 150 22.07 -26.89 29.17
C LYS A 150 22.60 -26.97 27.75
N THR A 151 23.42 -27.98 27.44
CA THR A 151 23.94 -28.20 26.08
C THR A 151 22.82 -28.59 25.10
N ARG A 152 21.77 -29.29 25.57
CA ARG A 152 20.58 -29.56 24.75
C ARG A 152 19.81 -28.28 24.40
N MET A 153 19.62 -27.39 25.36
CA MET A 153 18.99 -26.08 25.12
C MET A 153 19.84 -25.23 24.17
N PHE A 154 21.15 -25.21 24.35
CA PHE A 154 22.09 -24.57 23.42
C PHE A 154 21.93 -25.13 22.00
N SER A 155 21.93 -26.46 21.85
CA SER A 155 21.74 -27.11 20.55
C SER A 155 20.42 -26.73 19.88
N ARG A 156 19.35 -26.48 20.64
CA ARG A 156 18.06 -26.02 20.10
C ARG A 156 18.16 -24.59 19.59
N LYS A 157 18.81 -23.68 20.35
CA LYS A 157 19.07 -22.29 19.90
C LYS A 157 19.86 -22.30 18.59
N VAL A 158 20.95 -23.07 18.53
CA VAL A 158 21.77 -23.23 17.31
C VAL A 158 20.93 -23.77 16.15
N ALA A 159 20.10 -24.79 16.39
CA ALA A 159 19.27 -25.37 15.35
C ALA A 159 18.22 -24.41 14.78
N LEU A 160 17.77 -23.41 15.54
CA LEU A 160 16.84 -22.37 15.08
C LEU A 160 17.53 -21.33 14.19
N LEU A 161 18.76 -20.93 14.52
CA LEU A 161 19.50 -19.91 13.77
C LEU A 161 20.16 -20.47 12.50
N THR A 162 20.65 -21.71 12.56
CA THR A 162 21.45 -22.33 11.48
C THR A 162 20.79 -22.26 10.10
N PRO A 163 19.48 -22.51 9.93
CA PRO A 163 18.84 -22.44 8.62
C PRO A 163 18.85 -21.02 8.01
N TRP A 164 18.66 -19.99 8.84
CA TRP A 164 18.74 -18.59 8.42
C TRP A 164 20.17 -18.17 8.05
N ILE A 165 21.14 -18.59 8.85
CA ILE A 165 22.56 -18.36 8.56
C ILE A 165 22.96 -19.02 7.24
N ARG A 166 22.49 -20.25 7.01
CA ARG A 166 22.72 -20.96 5.75
C ARG A 166 22.09 -20.23 4.57
N LEU A 167 20.84 -19.75 4.72
CA LEU A 167 20.16 -19.01 3.66
C LEU A 167 21.01 -17.82 3.19
N ALA A 168 21.49 -17.00 4.13
CA ALA A 168 22.34 -15.85 3.83
C ALA A 168 23.71 -16.21 3.21
N LEU A 169 24.34 -17.30 3.67
CA LEU A 169 25.70 -17.67 3.25
C LEU A 169 25.76 -18.54 2.00
N SER A 170 24.70 -19.27 1.65
CA SER A 170 24.71 -20.25 0.56
C SER A 170 24.17 -19.70 -0.76
N LYS A 171 23.42 -18.60 -0.72
CA LYS A 171 22.82 -17.99 -1.90
C LYS A 171 23.64 -16.79 -2.38
N GLU A 172 23.63 -16.61 -3.69
CA GLU A 172 24.06 -15.35 -4.31
C GLU A 172 23.16 -14.21 -3.86
N SER A 173 23.67 -12.98 -3.94
CA SER A 173 22.96 -11.81 -3.38
C SER A 173 21.59 -11.60 -4.02
N GLU A 174 21.44 -11.83 -5.32
CA GLU A 174 20.15 -11.71 -6.02
C GLU A 174 19.13 -12.77 -5.58
N ILE A 175 19.53 -14.04 -5.58
CA ILE A 175 18.67 -15.16 -5.16
C ILE A 175 18.29 -15.02 -3.68
N LEU A 176 19.21 -14.52 -2.85
CA LEU A 176 18.94 -14.19 -1.45
C LEU A 176 17.86 -13.10 -1.35
N ASN A 177 18.03 -12.01 -2.08
CA ASN A 177 17.09 -10.89 -2.10
C ASN A 177 15.68 -11.35 -2.54
N ASP A 178 15.58 -12.18 -3.58
CA ASP A 178 14.30 -12.71 -4.04
C ASP A 178 13.63 -13.59 -3.00
N THR A 179 14.41 -14.46 -2.35
CA THR A 179 13.88 -15.33 -1.28
C THR A 179 13.38 -14.51 -0.10
N LEU A 180 14.09 -13.44 0.26
CA LEU A 180 13.71 -12.56 1.37
C LEU A 180 12.47 -11.73 1.02
N ASN A 181 12.38 -11.22 -0.21
CA ASN A 181 11.20 -10.54 -0.69
C ASN A 181 9.96 -11.45 -0.71
N GLU A 182 10.12 -12.71 -1.14
CA GLU A 182 9.05 -13.70 -1.13
C GLU A 182 8.58 -13.96 0.30
N TYR A 183 9.52 -14.23 1.21
CA TYR A 183 9.22 -14.42 2.63
C TYR A 183 8.54 -13.20 3.27
N SER A 184 9.02 -12.00 2.97
CA SER A 184 8.45 -10.72 3.43
C SER A 184 7.00 -10.56 2.97
N TYR A 185 6.71 -10.94 1.72
CA TYR A 185 5.35 -10.87 1.19
C TYR A 185 4.43 -11.95 1.77
N GLU A 186 4.90 -13.19 1.93
CA GLU A 186 4.17 -14.25 2.63
C GLU A 186 3.79 -13.82 4.04
N MET A 187 4.71 -13.17 4.76
CA MET A 187 4.47 -12.68 6.11
C MET A 187 3.41 -11.58 6.12
N TYR A 188 3.48 -10.62 5.19
CA TYR A 188 2.43 -9.60 5.04
C TYR A 188 1.06 -10.25 4.82
N GLN A 189 0.94 -11.20 3.89
CA GLN A 189 -0.32 -11.89 3.62
C GLN A 189 -0.85 -12.63 4.85
N ARG A 190 0.04 -13.26 5.63
CA ARG A 190 -0.33 -13.91 6.89
C ARG A 190 -0.87 -12.91 7.91
N LEU A 191 -0.25 -11.74 8.08
CA LEU A 191 -0.75 -10.73 9.00
C LEU A 191 -2.12 -10.19 8.58
N VAL A 192 -2.34 -9.97 7.27
CA VAL A 192 -3.66 -9.57 6.77
C VAL A 192 -4.71 -10.61 7.12
N LYS A 193 -4.45 -11.90 6.91
CA LYS A 193 -5.37 -12.98 7.27
C LYS A 193 -5.65 -13.02 8.77
N ILE A 194 -4.63 -12.86 9.61
CA ILE A 194 -4.81 -12.82 11.07
C ILE A 194 -5.69 -11.63 11.45
N LEU A 195 -5.40 -10.44 10.92
CA LEU A 195 -6.19 -9.23 11.17
C LEU A 195 -7.64 -9.35 10.68
N GLU A 196 -7.87 -10.00 9.55
CA GLU A 196 -9.20 -10.32 9.05
C GLU A 196 -9.96 -11.23 10.03
N LEU A 197 -9.32 -12.28 10.54
CA LEU A 197 -9.93 -13.18 11.51
C LEU A 197 -10.22 -12.49 12.85
N THR A 198 -9.27 -11.73 13.39
CA THR A 198 -9.46 -11.02 14.66
C THR A 198 -10.51 -9.91 14.52
N SER A 199 -10.55 -9.21 13.37
CA SER A 199 -11.56 -8.18 13.12
C SER A 199 -12.99 -8.71 13.05
N ARG A 200 -13.19 -10.00 12.76
CA ARG A 200 -14.53 -10.64 12.78
C ARG A 200 -15.02 -10.90 14.20
N ALA A 201 -14.12 -11.10 15.16
CA ALA A 201 -14.47 -11.38 16.55
C ALA A 201 -14.99 -10.14 17.30
N TYR A 202 -14.72 -8.93 16.80
CA TYR A 202 -15.12 -7.66 17.41
C TYR A 202 -16.05 -6.85 16.49
N PRO A 203 -17.35 -7.22 16.39
CA PRO A 203 -18.30 -6.51 15.56
C PRO A 203 -18.83 -5.28 16.30
N LYS A 204 -18.06 -4.19 16.34
CA LYS A 204 -18.61 -2.88 16.76
C LYS A 204 -18.16 -1.75 15.85
N ASN A 205 -19.14 -0.90 15.52
CA ASN A 205 -18.96 0.38 14.83
C ASN A 205 -18.14 1.31 15.72
N LEU A 206 -16.83 1.37 15.49
CA LEU A 206 -16.03 2.45 16.02
C LEU A 206 -15.97 3.59 15.02
N SER A 207 -16.57 4.69 15.45
CA SER A 207 -16.39 6.02 14.92
C SER A 207 -14.90 6.40 14.96
N ASP A 208 -14.52 7.20 13.97
CA ASP A 208 -13.24 7.88 13.78
C ASP A 208 -12.03 7.02 13.38
N LYS A 209 -11.96 6.78 12.07
CA LYS A 209 -10.83 7.03 11.13
C LYS A 209 -9.42 7.21 11.71
N LYS A 210 -8.99 6.44 12.72
CA LYS A 210 -7.59 6.45 13.14
C LYS A 210 -6.75 5.84 12.03
N VAL A 211 -5.87 6.64 11.44
CA VAL A 211 -4.94 6.21 10.41
C VAL A 211 -3.66 5.76 11.11
N PHE A 212 -3.28 4.50 10.93
CA PHE A 212 -2.10 3.90 11.58
C PHE A 212 -0.86 3.99 10.69
N VAL A 213 -1.06 3.93 9.37
CA VAL A 213 -0.01 4.00 8.36
C VAL A 213 -0.41 5.04 7.32
N GLN A 214 0.38 6.09 7.19
CA GLN A 214 0.20 7.12 6.17
C GLN A 214 1.37 7.09 5.19
N ILE A 215 1.04 7.09 3.90
CA ILE A 215 2.01 7.16 2.81
C ILE A 215 1.94 8.58 2.27
N LYS A 216 2.96 9.38 2.54
CA LYS A 216 3.10 10.72 1.99
C LYS A 216 3.82 10.63 0.66
N ASP A 217 3.22 11.22 -0.35
CA ASP A 217 3.85 11.38 -1.65
C ASP A 217 4.51 12.77 -1.66
N GLN A 218 5.84 12.83 -1.46
CA GLN A 218 6.53 14.11 -1.32
C GLN A 218 6.34 15.00 -2.56
N GLY A 219 6.22 14.42 -3.75
CA GLY A 219 5.96 15.16 -4.99
C GLY A 219 4.58 15.83 -4.98
N LEU A 220 3.55 15.10 -4.52
CA LEU A 220 2.20 15.63 -4.40
C LEU A 220 2.06 16.65 -3.26
N GLU A 221 2.76 16.47 -2.15
CA GLU A 221 2.75 17.45 -1.06
C GLU A 221 3.48 18.74 -1.42
N LYS A 222 4.62 18.66 -2.13
CA LYS A 222 5.30 19.84 -2.67
C LYS A 222 4.42 20.54 -3.70
N ALA A 223 3.84 19.82 -4.65
CA ALA A 223 2.91 20.39 -5.61
C ALA A 223 1.67 21.01 -4.95
N ARG A 224 1.14 20.41 -3.87
CA ARG A 224 0.04 20.98 -3.10
C ARG A 224 0.45 22.24 -2.35
N LYS A 225 1.66 22.30 -1.78
CA LYS A 225 2.19 23.51 -1.15
C LYS A 225 2.39 24.62 -2.18
N GLU A 226 3.02 24.31 -3.30
CA GLU A 226 3.21 25.24 -4.42
C GLU A 226 1.86 25.75 -4.97
N LEU A 227 0.84 24.89 -5.08
CA LEU A 227 -0.52 25.28 -5.46
C LEU A 227 -1.24 26.12 -4.39
N LYS A 228 -0.97 25.87 -3.10
CA LYS A 228 -1.56 26.62 -1.99
C LYS A 228 -0.94 28.02 -1.86
N ASP A 229 0.33 28.14 -2.22
CA ASP A 229 1.06 29.41 -2.32
C ASP A 229 0.72 30.16 -3.64
N LEU A 230 0.20 29.45 -4.64
CA LEU A 230 -0.50 30.00 -5.81
C LEU A 230 -1.96 30.30 -5.46
N THR A 231 -2.21 31.11 -4.43
CA THR A 231 -3.47 31.85 -4.35
C THR A 231 -3.49 32.85 -5.50
N PHE A 232 -4.05 32.43 -6.63
CA PHE A 232 -4.52 33.39 -7.62
C PHE A 232 -5.58 34.25 -6.92
N GLU A 233 -5.38 35.57 -6.87
CA GLU A 233 -6.47 36.51 -6.69
C GLU A 233 -7.37 36.37 -7.93
N VAL A 234 -8.28 35.39 -7.91
CA VAL A 234 -9.15 35.07 -9.07
C VAL A 234 -10.20 36.16 -9.31
N ALA A 235 -10.33 37.12 -8.40
CA ALA A 235 -11.13 38.31 -8.62
C ALA A 235 -10.19 39.53 -8.57
N PRO A 236 -10.13 40.37 -9.64
CA PRO A 236 -9.61 41.71 -9.47
C PRO A 236 -10.40 42.40 -8.36
N ASP A 237 -9.73 43.19 -7.52
CA ASP A 237 -10.40 44.01 -6.52
C ASP A 237 -11.55 44.78 -7.19
N PRO A 238 -12.74 44.82 -6.58
CA PRO A 238 -13.87 45.54 -7.16
C PRO A 238 -13.43 46.98 -7.42
N SER A 239 -13.62 47.43 -8.67
CA SER A 239 -13.27 48.78 -9.08
C SER A 239 -13.84 49.77 -8.06
N PRO A 240 -13.05 50.73 -7.54
CA PRO A 240 -13.53 51.70 -6.57
C PRO A 240 -14.68 52.58 -7.10
N ALA A 241 -14.92 52.56 -8.42
CA ALA A 241 -16.03 53.22 -9.08
C ALA A 241 -17.28 52.35 -9.29
N TYR A 242 -17.24 51.06 -8.93
CA TYR A 242 -18.40 50.17 -9.09
C TYR A 242 -19.42 50.44 -7.97
N GLN A 243 -20.58 50.94 -8.36
CA GLN A 243 -21.76 50.99 -7.49
C GLN A 243 -22.69 49.87 -7.88
N ALA A 244 -22.92 48.92 -6.96
CA ALA A 244 -23.89 47.87 -7.17
C ALA A 244 -25.28 48.51 -7.38
N PRO A 245 -26.04 48.12 -8.42
CA PRO A 245 -27.39 48.65 -8.62
C PRO A 245 -28.27 48.29 -7.42
N SER A 246 -29.09 49.24 -6.97
CA SER A 246 -29.98 49.08 -5.81
C SER A 246 -31.11 48.07 -6.06
N GLN A 247 -31.40 47.77 -7.32
CA GLN A 247 -32.33 46.75 -7.74
C GLN A 247 -31.69 45.92 -8.85
N LEU A 248 -31.71 44.60 -8.68
CA LEU A 248 -31.36 43.68 -9.75
C LEU A 248 -32.40 43.86 -10.88
N PRO A 249 -32.00 43.77 -12.16
CA PRO A 249 -32.96 43.69 -13.25
C PRO A 249 -33.92 42.52 -12.97
N GLN A 250 -35.21 42.73 -13.22
CA GLN A 250 -36.17 41.65 -13.08
C GLN A 250 -35.77 40.52 -14.05
N PRO A 251 -35.77 39.26 -13.60
CA PRO A 251 -35.53 38.15 -14.50
C PRO A 251 -36.60 38.16 -15.58
N VAL A 252 -36.18 38.37 -16.83
CA VAL A 252 -37.02 38.15 -18.00
C VAL A 252 -36.88 36.68 -18.36
N ASP A 253 -38.01 35.98 -18.37
CA ASP A 253 -38.07 34.59 -18.81
C ASP A 253 -38.10 34.61 -20.34
N ASP A 254 -36.93 34.65 -20.98
CA ASP A 254 -36.78 34.68 -22.45
C ASP A 254 -37.28 33.40 -23.14
N TRP A 255 -37.86 32.46 -22.37
CA TRP A 255 -38.43 31.18 -22.82
C TRP A 255 -39.95 31.15 -22.85
N VAL A 256 -40.63 32.29 -22.84
CA VAL A 256 -42.06 32.35 -23.19
C VAL A 256 -42.15 32.49 -24.72
N PRO A 257 -42.76 31.53 -25.45
CA PRO A 257 -43.04 31.70 -26.86
C PRO A 257 -43.90 32.95 -27.02
N VAL A 258 -43.37 33.96 -27.70
CA VAL A 258 -44.16 35.12 -28.09
C VAL A 258 -45.11 34.62 -29.18
N ASP A 259 -46.40 34.63 -28.84
CA ASP A 259 -47.58 34.37 -29.67
C ASP A 259 -47.94 32.90 -29.94
N GLU A 260 -49.14 32.51 -29.45
CA GLU A 260 -49.87 31.25 -29.70
C GLU A 260 -50.38 31.12 -31.17
N THR A 261 -49.69 31.72 -32.12
CA THR A 261 -50.02 31.63 -33.55
C THR A 261 -48.83 31.10 -34.31
N ILE A 262 -48.65 29.79 -34.26
CA ILE A 262 -47.75 29.06 -35.15
C ILE A 262 -48.41 29.14 -36.55
N ILE A 263 -47.92 30.07 -37.37
CA ILE A 263 -48.36 30.22 -38.76
C ILE A 263 -47.46 29.34 -39.62
N GLU A 264 -47.93 28.14 -39.93
CA GLU A 264 -47.45 27.38 -41.09
C GLU A 264 -48.50 27.61 -42.20
N ASP A 265 -48.10 28.24 -43.31
CA ASP A 265 -48.89 28.47 -44.52
C ASP A 265 -50.21 29.28 -44.41
N GLY A 266 -50.30 30.21 -43.45
CA GLY A 266 -51.29 31.30 -43.48
C GLY A 266 -52.72 30.91 -43.10
N VAL A 267 -52.93 29.72 -42.54
CA VAL A 267 -54.20 29.31 -41.92
C VAL A 267 -53.95 29.08 -40.42
N PRO A 268 -54.72 29.68 -39.51
CA PRO A 268 -54.54 29.45 -38.08
C PRO A 268 -54.90 27.99 -37.75
N LEU A 269 -53.88 27.19 -37.43
CA LEU A 269 -54.04 25.80 -37.01
C LEU A 269 -54.72 25.77 -35.63
N THR A 270 -55.91 25.19 -35.54
CA THR A 270 -56.55 24.94 -34.24
C THR A 270 -55.93 23.72 -33.58
N LYS A 271 -56.02 23.64 -32.24
CA LYS A 271 -55.44 22.54 -31.43
C LYS A 271 -55.88 21.14 -31.91
N ASP A 272 -57.04 21.07 -32.56
CA ASP A 272 -57.65 19.85 -33.09
C ASP A 272 -57.00 19.38 -34.41
N GLU A 273 -56.28 20.26 -35.12
CA GLU A 273 -55.53 19.93 -36.34
C GLU A 273 -54.11 19.44 -36.03
N LEU A 274 -53.54 19.85 -34.89
CA LEU A 274 -52.22 19.41 -34.42
C LEU A 274 -52.23 17.98 -33.87
N PHE A 275 -53.41 17.48 -33.46
CA PHE A 275 -53.60 16.16 -32.88
C PHE A 275 -54.90 15.53 -33.39
N PRO A 276 -54.91 14.96 -34.60
CA PRO A 276 -56.09 14.26 -35.09
C PRO A 276 -56.48 13.11 -34.14
N GLU A 277 -57.78 12.87 -34.01
CA GLU A 277 -58.29 11.74 -33.22
C GLU A 277 -57.70 10.42 -33.76
N PRO A 278 -57.40 9.44 -32.87
CA PRO A 278 -56.82 8.17 -33.29
C PRO A 278 -57.70 7.51 -34.35
N ASP A 279 -57.07 7.03 -35.43
CA ASP A 279 -57.77 6.32 -36.50
C ASP A 279 -58.58 5.14 -35.91
N PRO A 280 -59.92 5.13 -36.05
CA PRO A 280 -60.77 4.11 -35.45
C PRO A 280 -60.49 2.70 -35.97
N ASP A 281 -59.82 2.58 -37.14
CA ASP A 281 -59.46 1.31 -37.75
C ASP A 281 -58.01 0.88 -37.45
N TYR A 282 -57.29 1.61 -36.59
CA TYR A 282 -55.92 1.25 -36.22
C TYR A 282 -55.89 0.04 -35.27
N GLU A 283 -55.52 -1.13 -35.81
CA GLU A 283 -55.08 -2.27 -35.00
C GLU A 283 -53.55 -2.28 -34.85
N ALA A 284 -53.07 -2.12 -33.62
CA ALA A 284 -51.64 -2.16 -33.33
C ALA A 284 -51.03 -3.52 -33.74
N PRO A 285 -49.89 -3.54 -34.44
CA PRO A 285 -49.28 -4.78 -34.91
C PRO A 285 -48.84 -5.64 -33.73
N LYS A 286 -49.23 -6.92 -33.74
CA LYS A 286 -48.91 -7.89 -32.67
C LYS A 286 -47.41 -8.16 -32.51
N VAL A 287 -46.60 -7.83 -33.52
CA VAL A 287 -45.15 -7.97 -33.51
C VAL A 287 -44.55 -6.75 -34.18
N LEU A 288 -43.59 -6.10 -33.53
CA LEU A 288 -42.88 -4.96 -34.09
C LEU A 288 -42.17 -5.38 -35.39
N PRO A 289 -42.22 -4.57 -36.46
CA PRO A 289 -41.40 -4.83 -37.64
C PRO A 289 -39.92 -4.86 -37.26
N LYS A 290 -39.19 -5.80 -37.85
CA LYS A 290 -37.74 -5.91 -37.60
C LYS A 290 -37.04 -4.64 -38.11
N PRO A 291 -36.00 -4.15 -37.41
CA PRO A 291 -35.24 -3.00 -37.87
C PRO A 291 -34.68 -3.29 -39.26
N VAL A 292 -34.92 -2.38 -40.19
CA VAL A 292 -34.38 -2.41 -41.54
C VAL A 292 -33.15 -1.50 -41.52
N ASP A 293 -31.96 -2.09 -41.60
CA ASP A 293 -30.69 -1.36 -41.70
C ASP A 293 -30.44 -0.86 -43.13
N ASN A 294 -31.39 -0.13 -43.70
CA ASN A 294 -31.22 0.55 -44.98
C ASN A 294 -31.30 2.06 -44.77
N TRP A 295 -30.24 2.61 -44.18
CA TRP A 295 -29.89 4.01 -44.32
C TRP A 295 -28.69 4.07 -45.28
N GLU A 296 -28.98 4.15 -46.59
CA GLU A 296 -28.03 4.66 -47.59
C GLU A 296 -28.09 6.19 -47.63
#